data_AF-A0A924LZX7-F1
#
_entry.id   AF-A0A924LZX7-F1
#
_cell.length_a   1.000
_cell.length_b   1.000
_cell.length_c   1.000
_cell.angle_alpha   90.00
_cell.angle_beta   90.00
_cell.angle_gamma   90.00
#
_symmetry.space_group_name_H-M   'P 1'
#
loop_
_entity.id
_entity.type
_entity.pdbx_description
1 polymer ?
#
loop_
_entity_poly.entity_id
_entity_poly.type
_entity_poly.pdbx_seq_one_letter_code
_entity_poly.pdbx_strand_id
1 'polypeptide(L)'
;SLRAASRGSSITTSGKKGATVSYGVLQATTTTFTVQKAIRGYLRQGTCVATRPAGSSSVKRCMFYKSVGTFQHVDVAGRNRFHFTGRIKGRMLKVGVYRLQAIPSFAGYSGAASRVAFTVIR
;
A
#
# COMPACT_ATOMS: atom_id res chain seq x y z
N SER A 1 -10.42 1.92 -8.31
CA SER A 1 -10.62 2.70 -7.06
C SER A 1 -11.40 1.86 -6.06
N LEU A 2 -11.51 2.27 -4.79
CA LEU A 2 -12.28 1.56 -3.76
C LEU A 2 -12.91 2.50 -2.73
N ARG A 3 -14.00 2.06 -2.09
CA ARG A 3 -14.57 2.68 -0.89
C ARG A 3 -14.10 1.90 0.33
N ALA A 4 -13.57 2.59 1.33
CA ALA A 4 -13.03 1.93 2.51
C ALA A 4 -14.13 1.57 3.53
N ALA A 5 -13.99 0.42 4.20
CA ALA A 5 -14.92 -0.03 5.22
C ALA A 5 -14.74 0.74 6.53
N SER A 6 -15.86 1.06 7.19
CA SER A 6 -15.88 1.82 8.45
C SER A 6 -15.38 1.00 9.64
N ARG A 7 -15.55 -0.32 9.62
CA ARG A 7 -15.19 -1.26 10.71
C ARG A 7 -14.63 -2.57 10.15
N GLY A 8 -14.06 -3.41 11.02
CA GLY A 8 -13.55 -4.74 10.70
C GLY A 8 -12.03 -4.82 10.43
N SER A 9 -11.61 -5.92 9.82
CA SER A 9 -10.20 -6.25 9.53
C SER A 9 -9.69 -5.62 8.23
N SER A 10 -8.37 -5.62 8.02
CA SER A 10 -7.74 -5.15 6.76
C SER A 10 -8.04 -6.07 5.58
N ILE A 11 -8.03 -7.38 5.83
CA ILE A 11 -8.33 -8.42 4.85
C ILE A 11 -9.54 -9.24 5.31
N THR A 12 -10.32 -9.71 4.35
CA THR A 12 -11.52 -10.55 4.52
C THR A 12 -11.63 -11.49 3.32
N THR A 13 -12.49 -12.51 3.39
CA THR A 13 -12.77 -13.39 2.25
C THR A 13 -13.65 -12.70 1.19
N SER A 14 -14.58 -11.85 1.64
CA SER A 14 -15.48 -11.08 0.78
C SER A 14 -15.95 -9.79 1.48
N GLY A 15 -16.52 -8.85 0.72
CA GLY A 15 -17.11 -7.66 1.31
C GLY A 15 -17.72 -6.70 0.28
N LYS A 16 -18.70 -5.90 0.72
CA LYS A 16 -19.35 -4.87 -0.11
C LYS A 16 -18.46 -3.65 -0.39
N LYS A 17 -17.53 -3.36 0.52
CA LYS A 17 -16.58 -2.23 0.45
C LYS A 17 -15.17 -2.77 0.35
N GLY A 18 -14.28 -2.05 -0.33
CA GLY A 18 -12.91 -2.46 -0.57
C GLY A 18 -12.66 -2.87 -2.02
N ALA A 19 -11.65 -3.71 -2.22
CA ALA A 19 -11.30 -4.26 -3.52
C ALA A 19 -10.69 -5.65 -3.35
N THR A 20 -10.94 -6.52 -4.32
CA THR A 20 -10.30 -7.82 -4.36
C THR A 20 -8.89 -7.69 -4.93
N VAL A 21 -7.92 -8.21 -4.19
CA VAL A 21 -6.53 -8.30 -4.61
C VAL A 21 -6.29 -9.72 -5.09
N SER A 22 -5.65 -9.88 -6.26
CA SER A 22 -5.31 -11.18 -6.82
C SER A 22 -3.89 -11.14 -7.38
N TYR A 23 -3.11 -12.17 -7.10
CA TYR A 23 -1.69 -12.25 -7.45
C TYR A 23 -1.24 -13.70 -7.49
N GLY A 24 -0.09 -13.96 -8.10
CA GLY A 24 0.53 -15.27 -8.15
C GLY A 24 1.87 -15.27 -7.42
N VAL A 25 2.19 -16.38 -6.76
CA VAL A 25 3.53 -16.66 -6.21
C VAL A 25 3.98 -18.03 -6.70
N LEU A 26 5.28 -18.23 -6.86
CA LEU A 26 5.82 -19.50 -7.40
C LEU A 26 5.88 -20.60 -6.32
N GLN A 27 6.00 -20.22 -5.06
CA GLN A 27 6.15 -21.11 -3.92
C GLN A 27 5.25 -20.63 -2.78
N ALA A 28 4.89 -21.53 -1.87
CA ALA A 28 4.18 -21.15 -0.65
C ALA A 28 5.06 -20.18 0.16
N THR A 29 4.55 -18.99 0.44
CA THR A 29 5.33 -17.86 0.99
C THR A 29 4.47 -17.04 1.92
N THR A 30 5.06 -16.11 2.68
CA THR A 30 4.30 -15.05 3.35
C THR A 30 4.57 -13.74 2.62
N THR A 31 3.54 -13.18 1.97
CA THR A 31 3.65 -11.87 1.33
C THR A 31 3.30 -10.76 2.30
N THR A 32 4.23 -9.82 2.46
CA THR A 32 3.99 -8.58 3.20
C THR A 32 3.45 -7.51 2.25
N PHE A 33 2.24 -7.08 2.54
CA PHE A 33 1.58 -5.98 1.85
C PHE A 33 1.80 -4.67 2.61
N THR A 34 2.36 -3.68 1.95
CA THR A 34 2.51 -2.32 2.47
C THR A 34 1.58 -1.38 1.73
N VAL A 35 0.69 -0.72 2.46
CA VAL A 35 -0.14 0.36 1.91
C VAL A 35 0.64 1.65 2.01
N GLN A 36 0.81 2.35 0.89
CA GLN A 36 1.57 3.59 0.82
C GLN A 36 0.69 4.70 0.25
N LYS A 37 0.63 5.85 0.93
CA LYS A 37 -0.12 7.02 0.50
C LYS A 37 0.78 7.93 -0.35
N ALA A 38 0.26 8.42 -1.47
CA ALA A 38 0.91 9.49 -2.22
C ALA A 38 0.80 10.80 -1.44
N ILE A 39 1.93 11.44 -1.17
CA ILE A 39 2.04 12.69 -0.42
C ILE A 39 2.83 13.69 -1.26
N ARG A 40 2.37 14.94 -1.24
CA ARG A 40 3.11 16.07 -1.82
C ARG A 40 4.29 16.41 -0.90
N GLY A 41 5.46 16.51 -1.49
CA GLY A 41 6.68 16.93 -0.83
C GLY A 41 7.38 18.05 -1.59
N TYR A 42 8.65 18.22 -1.25
CA TYR A 42 9.55 19.21 -1.81
C TYR A 42 10.84 18.51 -2.25
N LEU A 43 11.34 18.86 -3.43
CA LEU A 43 12.57 18.28 -3.96
C LEU A 43 13.77 18.91 -3.26
N ARG A 44 14.62 18.08 -2.65
CA ARG A 44 15.87 18.47 -2.01
C ARG A 44 16.96 17.54 -2.52
N GLN A 45 17.91 18.08 -3.29
CA GLN A 45 19.06 17.32 -3.83
C GLN A 45 18.64 16.00 -4.50
N GLY A 46 17.64 16.06 -5.39
CA GLY A 46 17.12 14.88 -6.09
C GLY A 46 16.18 13.98 -5.28
N THR A 47 16.03 14.19 -3.97
CA THR A 47 15.15 13.41 -3.10
C THR A 47 13.88 14.17 -2.75
N CYS A 48 12.73 13.49 -2.80
CA CYS A 48 11.46 14.09 -2.40
C CYS A 48 11.23 13.97 -0.89
N VAL A 49 11.22 15.09 -0.18
CA VAL A 49 11.08 15.16 1.28
C VAL A 49 9.74 15.75 1.70
N ALA A 50 9.24 15.38 2.88
CA ALA A 50 7.96 15.85 3.40
C ALA A 50 8.00 17.33 3.81
N THR A 51 9.12 17.77 4.39
CA THR A 51 9.28 19.11 4.96
C THR A 51 9.88 20.06 3.94
N ARG A 52 9.39 21.31 3.91
CA ARG A 52 9.97 22.36 3.08
C ARG A 52 11.40 22.66 3.55
N PRO A 53 12.41 22.64 2.68
CA PRO A 53 13.75 23.08 3.03
C PRO A 53 13.75 24.53 3.53
N ALA A 54 14.43 24.80 4.64
CA ALA A 54 14.61 26.15 5.18
C ALA A 54 15.44 27.01 4.21
N GLY A 55 15.18 28.32 4.19
CA GLY A 55 15.96 29.28 3.39
C GLY A 55 15.71 29.25 1.87
N SER A 56 14.73 28.47 1.39
CA SER A 56 14.42 28.41 -0.04
C SER A 56 13.00 28.89 -0.36
N SER A 57 12.93 30.03 -1.05
CA SER A 57 11.69 30.69 -1.47
C SER A 57 10.98 29.94 -2.60
N SER A 58 11.73 29.28 -3.49
CA SER A 58 11.21 28.55 -4.65
C SER A 58 11.76 27.12 -4.71
N VAL A 59 11.09 26.20 -4.01
CA VAL A 59 11.43 24.76 -4.02
C VAL A 59 10.47 24.01 -4.92
N LYS A 60 11.01 23.20 -5.84
CA LYS A 60 10.21 22.34 -6.73
C LYS A 60 9.37 21.37 -5.90
N ARG A 61 8.08 21.27 -6.22
CA ARG A 61 7.17 20.26 -5.66
C ARG A 61 7.50 18.88 -6.23
N CYS A 62 7.28 17.85 -5.43
CA CYS A 62 7.39 16.46 -5.87
C CYS A 62 6.33 15.61 -5.17
N MET A 63 6.17 14.37 -5.61
CA MET A 63 5.33 13.38 -4.93
C MET A 63 6.19 12.20 -4.47
N PHE A 64 5.92 11.73 -3.27
CA PHE A 64 6.52 10.51 -2.74
C PHE A 64 5.47 9.63 -2.06
N TYR A 65 5.80 8.36 -1.87
CA TYR A 65 4.92 7.38 -1.25
C TYR A 65 5.35 7.11 0.19
N LYS A 66 4.50 7.48 1.15
CA LYS A 66 4.72 7.22 2.57
C LYS A 66 3.96 5.99 3.01
N SER A 67 4.62 5.05 3.68
CA SER A 67 3.95 3.90 4.29
C SER A 67 2.94 4.36 5.35
N VAL A 68 1.70 3.86 5.24
CA VAL A 68 0.64 4.10 6.24
C VAL A 68 0.32 2.84 7.06
N GLY A 69 0.85 1.69 6.66
CA GLY A 69 0.81 0.46 7.43
C GLY A 69 1.00 -0.79 6.56
N THR A 70 1.09 -1.92 7.23
CA THR A 70 1.34 -3.23 6.63
C THR A 70 0.33 -4.25 7.11
N PHE A 71 0.16 -5.31 6.32
CA PHE A 71 -0.49 -6.56 6.70
C PHE A 71 0.18 -7.71 5.94
N GLN A 72 0.02 -8.93 6.44
CA GLN A 72 0.58 -10.13 5.83
C GLN A 72 -0.53 -11.04 5.32
N HIS A 73 -0.18 -11.84 4.31
CA HIS A 73 -1.02 -12.91 3.81
C HIS A 73 -0.15 -14.15 3.64
N VAL A 74 -0.61 -15.29 4.16
CA VAL A 74 0.02 -16.58 3.95
C VAL A 74 -0.47 -17.11 2.62
N ASP A 75 0.47 -17.40 1.73
CA ASP A 75 0.20 -17.72 0.34
C ASP A 75 0.44 -19.21 0.06
N VAL A 76 -0.39 -19.76 -0.81
CA VAL A 76 -0.13 -21.04 -1.47
C VAL A 76 0.66 -20.80 -2.76
N ALA A 77 1.38 -21.81 -3.24
CA ALA A 77 1.96 -21.75 -4.58
C ALA A 77 0.84 -21.56 -5.63
N GLY A 78 1.10 -20.72 -6.62
CA GLY A 78 0.11 -20.33 -7.64
C GLY A 78 -0.70 -19.11 -7.23
N ARG A 79 -1.99 -19.11 -7.61
CA ARG A 79 -2.86 -17.92 -7.53
C ARG A 79 -3.47 -17.75 -6.15
N ASN A 80 -3.31 -16.56 -5.59
CA ASN A 80 -3.84 -16.14 -4.30
C ASN A 80 -4.82 -14.97 -4.49
N ARG A 81 -5.78 -14.87 -3.58
CA ARG A 81 -6.78 -13.81 -3.57
C ARG A 81 -7.25 -13.52 -2.16
N PHE A 82 -7.43 -12.24 -1.87
CA PHE A 82 -8.13 -11.78 -0.67
C PHE A 82 -8.91 -10.50 -0.97
N HIS A 83 -9.85 -10.15 -0.09
CA HIS A 83 -10.60 -8.90 -0.18
C HIS A 83 -10.01 -7.85 0.77
N PHE A 84 -9.37 -6.83 0.22
CA PHE A 84 -8.84 -5.70 0.97
C PHE A 84 -9.94 -4.69 1.26
N THR A 85 -10.23 -4.45 2.54
CA THR A 85 -11.36 -3.61 2.95
C THR A 85 -11.08 -2.10 2.87
N GLY A 86 -9.87 -1.70 2.46
CA GLY A 86 -9.45 -0.29 2.54
C GLY A 86 -9.10 0.13 3.97
N ARG A 87 -8.75 -0.81 4.84
CA ARG A 87 -8.40 -0.57 6.25
C ARG A 87 -6.97 -1.01 6.53
N ILE A 88 -6.31 -0.31 7.45
CA ILE A 88 -4.97 -0.65 7.90
C ILE A 88 -4.81 -0.29 9.37
N LYS A 89 -4.19 -1.16 10.18
CA LYS A 89 -4.02 -0.95 11.64
C LYS A 89 -5.33 -0.57 12.35
N GLY A 90 -6.42 -1.25 12.01
CA GLY A 90 -7.75 -0.99 12.57
C GLY A 90 -8.42 0.32 12.13
N ARG A 91 -7.82 1.08 11.20
CA ARG A 91 -8.32 2.38 10.76
C ARG A 91 -8.68 2.36 9.27
N MET A 92 -9.77 3.04 8.93
CA MET A 92 -10.17 3.27 7.54
C MET A 92 -9.16 4.20 6.86
N LEU A 93 -8.77 3.87 5.63
CA LEU A 93 -7.95 4.77 4.83
C LEU A 93 -8.76 6.04 4.48
N LYS A 94 -8.09 7.19 4.57
CA LYS A 94 -8.67 8.46 4.12
C LYS A 94 -8.77 8.49 2.60
N VAL A 95 -9.66 9.33 2.07
CA VAL A 95 -9.72 9.62 0.63
C VAL A 95 -8.34 10.08 0.13
N GLY A 96 -7.96 9.61 -1.06
CA GLY A 96 -6.70 9.97 -1.71
C GLY A 96 -6.12 8.87 -2.59
N VAL A 97 -4.93 9.15 -3.13
CA VAL A 97 -4.17 8.25 -4.00
C VAL A 97 -3.20 7.42 -3.17
N TYR A 98 -3.16 6.12 -3.45
CA TYR A 98 -2.37 5.13 -2.77
C TYR A 98 -1.69 4.19 -3.76
N ARG A 99 -0.72 3.43 -3.27
CA ARG A 99 -0.27 2.18 -3.90
C ARG A 99 -0.17 1.08 -2.87
N LEU A 100 -0.43 -0.14 -3.32
CA LEU A 100 -0.20 -1.36 -2.57
C LEU A 100 1.12 -1.96 -3.08
N GLN A 101 2.07 -2.18 -2.17
CA GLN A 101 3.32 -2.87 -2.45
C GLN A 101 3.26 -4.27 -1.84
N ALA A 102 3.59 -5.29 -2.62
CA ALA A 102 3.69 -6.68 -2.20
C ALA A 102 5.16 -7.12 -2.26
N ILE A 103 5.66 -7.69 -1.16
CA ILE A 103 6.99 -8.32 -1.10
C ILE A 103 6.80 -9.73 -0.54
N PRO A 104 7.00 -10.78 -1.34
CA PRO A 104 6.98 -12.17 -0.86
C PRO A 104 8.24 -12.47 -0.06
N SER A 105 8.12 -13.33 0.96
CA SER A 105 9.25 -13.82 1.76
C SER A 105 9.21 -15.34 1.92
N PHE A 106 10.26 -16.02 1.48
CA PHE A 106 10.39 -17.48 1.54
C PHE A 106 11.74 -17.84 2.16
N ALA A 107 11.72 -18.70 3.19
CA ALA A 107 12.92 -19.16 3.90
C ALA A 107 13.89 -18.02 4.33
N GLY A 108 13.34 -16.87 4.73
CA GLY A 108 14.13 -15.70 5.14
C GLY A 108 14.56 -14.76 4.00
N TYR A 109 14.35 -15.15 2.74
CA TYR A 109 14.67 -14.33 1.57
C TYR A 109 13.46 -13.56 1.06
N SER A 110 13.66 -12.28 0.76
CA SER A 110 12.62 -11.43 0.14
C SER A 110 12.72 -11.46 -1.38
N GLY A 111 11.60 -11.62 -2.06
CA GLY A 111 11.51 -11.50 -3.51
C GLY A 111 11.36 -10.05 -4.01
N ALA A 112 11.24 -9.90 -5.32
CA ALA A 112 11.05 -8.60 -5.95
C ALA A 112 9.70 -7.95 -5.54
N ALA A 113 9.73 -6.63 -5.33
CA ALA A 113 8.54 -5.88 -4.94
C ALA A 113 7.61 -5.64 -6.14
N SER A 114 6.36 -6.09 -6.03
CA SER A 114 5.28 -5.74 -6.97
C SER A 114 4.44 -4.58 -6.44
N ARG A 115 3.97 -3.69 -7.31
CA ARG A 115 3.23 -2.49 -6.91
C ARG A 115 2.04 -2.24 -7.81
N VAL A 116 0.91 -1.84 -7.22
CA VAL A 116 -0.28 -1.40 -7.95
C VAL A 116 -0.86 -0.15 -7.32
N ALA A 117 -1.26 0.82 -8.15
CA ALA A 117 -1.88 2.06 -7.70
C ALA A 117 -3.39 1.86 -7.47
N PHE A 118 -3.95 2.58 -6.50
CA PHE A 118 -5.39 2.65 -6.29
C PHE A 118 -5.79 3.97 -5.63
N THR A 119 -7.05 4.36 -5.80
CA THR A 119 -7.62 5.56 -5.19
C THR A 119 -8.71 5.16 -4.21
N VAL A 120 -8.65 5.71 -3.00
CA VAL A 120 -9.73 5.63 -2.01
C VAL A 120 -10.67 6.81 -2.25
N ILE A 121 -11.94 6.50 -2.48
CA ILE A 121 -13.02 7.47 -2.68
C ILE A 121 -13.99 7.44 -1.48
N ARG A 122 -14.85 8.46 -1.35
CA ARG A 122 -15.93 8.46 -0.34
C ARG A 122 -16.85 7.27 -0.52
#